data_AF-A0A2R6D6T1-F1
#
_entry.id   AF-A0A2R6D6T1-F1
#
_cell.length_a   1.000
_cell.length_b   1.000
_cell.length_c   1.000
_cell.angle_alpha   90.00
_cell.angle_beta   90.00
_cell.angle_gamma   90.00
#
_symmetry.space_group_name_H-M   'P 1'
#
loop_
_entity.id
_entity.type
_entity.pdbx_description
1 polymer ?
#
loop_
_entity_poly.entity_id
_entity_poly.type
_entity_poly.pdbx_seq_one_letter_code
_entity_poly.pdbx_strand_id
1 'polypeptide(L)'
;MTFFERLGGRIRARETVVSVGLDPDPDRLPATVQDADLPRWAFNRRIIDATHEHAACFKPNAAFYEDSDGWRALRETVAYAHGK
;
A
#
# COMPACT_ATOMS: atom_id res chain seq x y z
N MET A 1 -5.37 20.48 7.08
CA MET A 1 -4.12 19.80 7.47
C MET A 1 -3.35 19.44 6.20
N THR A 2 -2.12 19.91 6.09
CA THR A 2 -1.21 19.65 4.95
C THR A 2 -0.66 18.21 5.00
N PHE A 3 0.00 17.77 3.93
CA PHE A 3 0.67 16.47 3.90
C PHE A 3 1.73 16.34 5.01
N PHE A 4 2.58 17.35 5.19
CA PHE A 4 3.66 17.31 6.18
C PHE A 4 3.14 17.33 7.62
N GLU A 5 2.02 18.03 7.88
CA GLU A 5 1.36 17.99 9.19
C GLU A 5 0.81 16.59 9.50
N ARG A 6 0.14 15.96 8.52
CA ARG A 6 -0.37 14.58 8.65
C ARG A 6 0.75 13.59 8.92
N LEU A 7 1.81 13.64 8.10
CA LEU A 7 2.95 12.76 8.21
C LEU A 7 3.66 12.93 9.56
N GLY A 8 3.93 14.18 9.96
CA GLY A 8 4.54 14.46 11.26
C GLY A 8 3.68 14.00 12.44
N GLY A 9 2.35 14.12 12.34
CA GLY A 9 1.42 13.57 13.32
C GLY A 9 1.51 12.05 13.42
N ARG A 10 1.52 11.34 12.29
CA ARG A 10 1.63 9.87 12.25
C ARG A 10 2.98 9.39 12.79
N ILE A 11 4.08 10.03 12.40
CA ILE A 11 5.45 9.72 12.88
C ILE A 11 5.51 9.80 14.40
N ARG A 12 4.98 10.88 15.00
CA ARG A 12 4.94 11.04 16.47
C ARG A 12 4.05 10.02 17.15
N ALA A 13 2.86 9.75 16.59
CA ALA A 13 1.90 8.84 17.19
C ALA A 13 2.32 7.35 17.14
N ARG A 14 3.15 6.98 16.16
CA ARG A 14 3.62 5.60 15.93
C ARG A 14 5.11 5.40 16.22
N GLU A 15 5.80 6.46 16.65
CA GLU A 15 7.24 6.50 16.94
C GLU A 15 8.10 5.86 15.84
N THR A 16 7.76 6.15 14.58
CA THR A 16 8.37 5.51 13.40
C THR A 16 8.50 6.49 12.26
N VAL A 17 9.56 6.31 11.46
CA VAL A 17 9.78 7.03 10.19
C VAL A 17 9.73 6.09 8.98
N VAL A 18 9.30 4.84 9.19
CA VAL A 18 9.30 3.80 8.15
C VAL A 18 8.31 4.16 7.04
N SER A 19 8.81 4.14 5.80
CA SER A 19 8.00 4.20 4.58
C SER A 19 7.93 2.81 3.97
N VAL A 20 6.74 2.24 3.91
CA VAL A 20 6.53 0.90 3.33
C VAL A 20 6.25 1.02 1.83
N GLY A 21 7.07 0.38 1.01
CA GLY A 21 6.84 0.27 -0.43
C GLY A 21 5.69 -0.67 -0.75
N LEU A 22 4.86 -0.31 -1.71
CA LEU A 22 3.76 -1.13 -2.21
C LEU A 22 3.96 -1.35 -3.71
N ASP A 23 4.85 -2.29 -4.02
CA ASP A 23 5.40 -2.50 -5.35
C ASP A 23 5.13 -3.96 -5.82
N PRO A 24 3.86 -4.32 -6.07
CA PRO A 24 3.45 -5.70 -6.34
C PRO A 24 3.80 -6.11 -7.77
N ASP A 25 4.99 -6.69 -7.94
CA ASP A 25 5.43 -7.34 -9.17
C ASP A 25 4.56 -8.59 -9.45
N PRO A 26 3.76 -8.62 -10.55
CA PRO A 26 2.89 -9.73 -10.90
C PRO A 26 3.58 -11.09 -10.93
N ASP A 27 4.83 -11.12 -11.42
CA ASP A 27 5.59 -12.36 -11.60
C ASP A 27 6.10 -12.93 -10.27
N ARG A 28 6.02 -12.13 -9.20
CA ARG A 28 6.49 -12.48 -7.85
C ARG A 28 5.34 -12.61 -6.85
N LEU A 29 4.09 -12.50 -7.29
CA LEU A 29 2.94 -12.63 -6.41
C LEU A 29 2.78 -14.09 -5.93
N PRO A 30 2.54 -14.29 -4.61
CA PRO A 30 2.34 -15.63 -4.08
C PRO A 30 1.05 -16.25 -4.61
N ALA A 31 1.04 -17.57 -4.82
CA ALA A 31 -0.13 -18.31 -5.34
C ALA A 31 -1.44 -17.97 -4.59
N THR A 32 -1.36 -17.73 -3.28
CA THR A 32 -2.49 -17.39 -2.40
C THR A 32 -3.26 -16.10 -2.74
N VAL A 33 -2.79 -15.28 -3.69
CA VAL A 33 -3.51 -14.08 -4.16
C VAL A 33 -3.81 -14.11 -5.66
N GLN A 34 -3.33 -15.12 -6.39
CA GLN A 34 -3.41 -15.15 -7.85
C GLN A 34 -4.85 -15.29 -8.36
N ASP A 35 -5.72 -15.99 -7.62
CA ASP A 35 -7.13 -16.19 -7.99
C ASP A 35 -8.05 -15.01 -7.59
N ALA A 36 -7.49 -13.91 -7.04
CA ALA A 36 -8.28 -12.73 -6.70
C ALA A 36 -8.62 -11.90 -7.95
N ASP A 37 -9.75 -11.17 -7.92
CA ASP A 37 -10.13 -10.23 -9.00
C ASP A 37 -9.01 -9.21 -9.30
N LEU A 38 -8.32 -8.75 -8.25
CA LEU A 38 -7.15 -7.87 -8.35
C LEU A 38 -6.01 -8.42 -7.49
N PRO A 39 -5.13 -9.30 -8.03
CA PRO A 39 -4.06 -9.96 -7.26
C PRO A 39 -3.08 -8.97 -6.60
N ARG A 40 -2.70 -7.91 -7.33
CA ARG A 40 -1.86 -6.81 -6.81
C ARG A 40 -2.47 -6.15 -5.59
N TRP A 41 -3.77 -5.87 -5.63
CA TRP A 41 -4.51 -5.31 -4.49
C TRP A 41 -4.56 -6.32 -3.34
N ALA A 42 -4.99 -7.56 -3.60
CA ALA A 42 -5.05 -8.58 -2.56
C ALA A 42 -3.71 -8.77 -1.83
N PHE A 43 -2.59 -8.67 -2.54
CA PHE A 43 -1.26 -8.65 -1.95
C PHE A 43 -1.01 -7.40 -1.10
N ASN A 44 -1.18 -6.21 -1.68
CA ASN A 44 -0.97 -4.94 -0.97
C ASN A 44 -1.83 -4.81 0.30
N ARG A 45 -3.06 -5.32 0.28
CA ARG A 45 -3.94 -5.37 1.46
C ARG A 45 -3.25 -6.04 2.63
N ARG A 46 -2.68 -7.22 2.39
CA ARG A 46 -2.01 -8.03 3.39
C ARG A 46 -0.76 -7.33 3.92
N ILE A 47 0.00 -6.68 3.02
CA ILE A 47 1.15 -5.86 3.42
C ILE A 47 0.71 -4.70 4.32
N ILE A 48 -0.33 -3.95 3.94
CA ILE A 48 -0.86 -2.85 4.75
C ILE A 48 -1.35 -3.37 6.10
N ASP A 49 -2.16 -4.41 6.13
CA ASP A 49 -2.70 -4.99 7.38
C ASP A 49 -1.57 -5.41 8.32
N ALA A 50 -0.52 -6.05 7.80
CA ALA A 50 0.62 -6.50 8.59
C ALA A 50 1.57 -5.38 9.06
N THR A 51 1.55 -4.20 8.43
CA THR A 51 2.60 -3.18 8.64
C THR A 51 2.09 -1.80 9.09
N HIS A 52 0.80 -1.50 9.00
CA HIS A 52 0.26 -0.15 9.22
C HIS A 52 0.47 0.42 10.64
N GLU A 53 0.66 -0.44 11.65
CA GLU A 53 0.98 -0.01 13.02
C GLU A 53 2.42 0.49 13.16
N HIS A 54 3.31 0.03 12.28
CA HIS A 54 4.75 0.35 12.28
C HIS A 54 5.16 1.32 11.17
N ALA A 55 4.24 1.66 10.27
CA ALA A 55 4.50 2.52 9.11
C ALA A 55 4.08 3.98 9.37
N ALA A 56 4.95 4.91 8.97
CA ALA A 56 4.63 6.33 8.90
C ALA A 56 3.85 6.66 7.62
N CYS A 57 4.18 5.99 6.52
CA CYS A 57 3.48 6.13 5.24
C CYS A 57 3.65 4.89 4.35
N PHE A 58 2.79 4.82 3.33
CA PHE A 58 2.90 3.86 2.24
C PHE A 58 3.26 4.59 0.94
N LYS A 59 4.15 3.99 0.14
CA LYS A 59 4.66 4.60 -1.09
C LYS A 59 4.56 3.60 -2.25
N PRO A 60 3.42 3.55 -2.97
CA PRO A 60 3.31 2.78 -4.20
C PRO A 60 4.19 3.40 -5.30
N ASN A 61 4.88 2.57 -6.08
CA ASN A 61 5.54 3.00 -7.31
C ASN A 61 4.64 2.71 -8.52
N ALA A 62 4.28 3.75 -9.28
CA ALA A 62 3.33 3.69 -10.39
C ALA A 62 3.70 2.63 -11.44
N ALA A 63 4.98 2.37 -11.69
CA ALA A 63 5.46 1.41 -12.67
C ALA A 63 4.88 -0.02 -12.49
N PHE A 64 4.54 -0.43 -11.26
CA PHE A 64 3.93 -1.74 -10.99
C PHE A 64 2.43 -1.81 -11.29
N TYR A 65 1.83 -0.69 -11.72
CA TYR A 65 0.39 -0.52 -11.90
C TYR A 65 0.01 -0.01 -13.31
N GLU A 66 0.96 0.09 -14.25
CA GLU A 66 0.76 0.71 -15.57
C GLU A 66 -0.03 -0.16 -16.58
N ASP A 67 -1.10 -0.81 -16.11
CA ASP A 67 -2.09 -1.51 -16.94
C ASP A 67 -3.51 -1.28 -16.38
N SER A 68 -4.55 -1.74 -17.09
CA SER A 68 -5.95 -1.44 -16.72
C SER A 68 -6.33 -1.91 -15.32
N ASP A 69 -5.92 -3.13 -14.94
CA ASP A 69 -6.20 -3.69 -13.62
C ASP A 69 -5.22 -3.18 -12.56
N GLY A 70 -4.00 -2.81 -12.96
CA GLY A 70 -3.01 -2.13 -12.15
C GLY A 70 -3.55 -0.81 -11.63
N TRP A 71 -4.11 0.05 -12.48
CA TRP A 71 -4.72 1.31 -12.04
C TRP A 71 -5.93 1.10 -11.12
N ARG A 72 -6.73 0.05 -11.36
CA ARG A 72 -7.81 -0.34 -10.44
C ARG A 72 -7.25 -0.75 -9.08
N ALA A 73 -6.25 -1.63 -9.06
CA ALA A 73 -5.59 -2.09 -7.84
C ALA A 73 -4.93 -0.95 -7.06
N LEU A 74 -4.32 0.03 -7.73
CA LEU A 74 -3.73 1.21 -7.10
C LEU A 74 -4.80 2.06 -6.40
N ARG A 75 -5.95 2.28 -7.04
CA ARG A 75 -7.07 3.02 -6.43
C ARG A 75 -7.57 2.34 -5.17
N GLU A 76 -7.80 1.02 -5.21
CA GLU A 76 -8.20 0.24 -4.04
C GLU A 76 -7.15 0.28 -2.93
N THR A 77 -5.87 0.15 -3.30
CA THR A 77 -4.73 0.20 -2.36
C THR A 77 -4.69 1.55 -1.63
N VAL A 78 -4.81 2.67 -2.35
CA VAL A 78 -4.80 4.02 -1.77
C VAL A 78 -6.03 4.25 -0.88
N ALA A 79 -7.21 3.85 -1.34
CA ALA A 79 -8.45 3.97 -0.57
C ALA A 79 -8.36 3.19 0.75
N TYR A 80 -7.83 1.97 0.72
CA TYR A 80 -7.65 1.16 1.92
C TYR A 80 -6.61 1.76 2.88
N ALA A 81 -5.47 2.22 2.36
CA ALA A 81 -4.40 2.82 3.17
C ALA A 81 -4.86 4.09 3.90
N HIS A 82 -5.78 4.87 3.33
CA HIS A 82 -6.37 6.04 4.01
C HIS A 82 -7.20 5.68 5.25
N GLY A 83 -7.69 4.45 5.36
CA GLY A 83 -8.46 3.97 6.52
C GLY A 83 -7.61 3.41 7.66
N LYS A 84 -6.28 3.50 7.59
CA LYS A 84 -5.35 2.91 8.56
C LYS A 84 -4.46 3.95 9.23
#